data_AF-A0A7S0R064-F1
#
_entry.id   AF-A0A7S0R064-F1
#
_cell.length_a   1.000
_cell.length_b   1.000
_cell.length_c   1.000
_cell.angle_alpha   90.00
_cell.angle_beta   90.00
_cell.angle_gamma   90.00
#
_symmetry.space_group_name_H-M   'P 1'
#
loop_
_entity.id
_entity.type
_entity.pdbx_description
1 polymer ?
#
loop_
_entity_poly.entity_id
_entity_poly.type
_entity_poly.pdbx_seq_one_letter_code
_entity_poly.pdbx_strand_id
1 'polypeptide(L)'
;FKDKVDNATKVSPDTGKYRITVTSPIGGRGQDYRVQDDAVEINGGLMLVIGYVPDSEREYIQFLGRTARQDKRGQFCAVLLKSDYDSALTAGAEAVGASGDDQTGVVRNILQDGSKRVREKLKGQKSVMDKGMLMNKISEEVFPQRELDGFLSEKWVGLIRKYRELPDNEITAMAAEVTRGVTQPSSPKPAAAAPAPAVAPAGASKGAAGGTGKGRGKGRGGRSRKQ
;
A
#
# COMPACT_ATOMS: atom_id res chain seq x y z
N PHE A 1 -0.04 -34.37 -1.97
CA PHE A 1 0.16 -33.57 -0.74
C PHE A 1 -0.91 -33.88 0.30
N LYS A 2 -2.19 -33.95 -0.08
CA LYS A 2 -3.31 -34.35 0.79
C LYS A 2 -3.04 -35.61 1.62
N ASP A 3 -2.56 -36.69 1.00
CA ASP A 3 -2.23 -37.93 1.71
C ASP A 3 -1.13 -37.77 2.77
N LYS A 4 -0.22 -36.80 2.59
CA LYS A 4 0.83 -36.50 3.57
C LYS A 4 0.27 -35.74 4.77
N VAL A 5 -0.75 -34.91 4.55
CA VAL A 5 -1.43 -34.12 5.60
C VAL A 5 -2.36 -35.01 6.43
N ASP A 6 -3.14 -35.87 5.76
CA ASP A 6 -4.09 -36.77 6.42
C ASP A 6 -3.40 -37.89 7.20
N ASN A 7 -2.18 -38.26 6.79
CA ASN A 7 -1.37 -39.29 7.45
C ASN A 7 -0.12 -38.70 8.09
N ALA A 8 -0.18 -37.45 8.57
CA ALA A 8 0.99 -36.74 9.11
C ALA A 8 1.62 -37.47 10.31
N THR A 9 0.80 -38.15 11.11
CA THR A 9 1.25 -38.85 12.32
C THR A 9 1.48 -40.35 12.13
N LYS A 10 1.13 -40.91 10.97
CA LYS A 10 1.34 -42.34 10.73
C LYS A 10 2.80 -42.62 10.41
N VAL A 11 3.29 -43.73 10.94
CA VAL A 11 4.58 -44.30 10.55
C VAL A 11 4.56 -44.56 9.05
N SER A 12 5.61 -44.16 8.34
CA SER A 12 5.70 -44.39 6.92
C SER A 12 5.83 -45.89 6.64
N PRO A 13 4.98 -46.48 5.79
CA PRO A 13 5.00 -47.93 5.52
C PRO A 13 6.32 -48.39 4.92
N ASP A 14 6.97 -47.53 4.13
CA ASP A 14 8.21 -47.85 3.42
C ASP A 14 9.45 -47.83 4.34
N THR A 15 9.45 -46.98 5.38
CA THR A 15 10.66 -46.73 6.20
C THR A 15 10.51 -47.12 7.65
N GLY A 16 9.29 -47.38 8.13
CA GLY A 16 9.03 -47.63 9.55
C GLY A 16 9.31 -46.43 10.46
N LYS A 17 9.45 -45.22 9.89
CA LYS A 17 9.81 -43.99 10.62
C LYS A 17 8.68 -42.97 10.62
N TYR A 18 8.68 -42.10 11.63
CA TYR A 18 7.82 -40.91 11.68
C TYR A 18 8.18 -39.90 10.59
N ARG A 19 7.19 -39.12 10.17
CA ARG A 19 7.34 -38.12 9.11
C ARG A 19 7.70 -36.77 9.69
N ILE A 20 8.69 -36.12 9.09
CA ILE A 20 9.05 -34.74 9.38
C ILE A 20 8.66 -33.91 8.16
N THR A 21 7.88 -32.86 8.38
CA THR A 21 7.50 -31.90 7.32
C THR A 21 8.20 -30.59 7.58
N VAL A 22 9.03 -30.17 6.63
CA VAL A 22 9.65 -28.83 6.63
C VAL A 22 8.86 -27.96 5.67
N THR A 23 8.43 -26.80 6.15
CA THR A 23 7.63 -25.87 5.35
C THR A 23 8.09 -24.44 5.53
N SER A 24 7.90 -23.64 4.50
CA SER A 24 7.97 -22.19 4.61
C SER A 24 6.75 -21.65 5.37
N PRO A 25 6.77 -20.37 5.80
CA PRO A 25 5.66 -19.73 6.53
C PRO A 25 4.29 -19.81 5.84
N ILE A 26 4.29 -19.91 4.51
CA ILE A 26 3.08 -19.96 3.68
C ILE A 26 2.62 -21.42 3.48
N GLY A 27 3.53 -22.39 3.56
CA GLY A 27 3.21 -23.77 3.26
C GLY A 27 2.34 -24.40 4.35
N GLY A 28 1.44 -25.28 3.93
CA GLY A 28 0.41 -25.85 4.81
C GLY A 28 -0.75 -24.90 5.13
N ARG A 29 -0.80 -23.69 4.55
CA ARG A 29 -1.98 -22.82 4.67
C ARG A 29 -3.22 -23.48 4.05
N GLY A 30 -4.33 -23.45 4.78
CA GLY A 30 -5.59 -24.06 4.36
C GLY A 30 -5.63 -25.59 4.43
N GLN A 31 -4.61 -26.22 5.01
CA GLN A 31 -4.54 -27.66 5.23
C GLN A 31 -4.28 -27.93 6.72
N ASP A 32 -5.02 -28.88 7.27
CA ASP A 32 -4.98 -29.23 8.69
C ASP A 32 -4.32 -30.58 8.85
N TYR A 33 -3.20 -30.63 9.59
CA TYR A 33 -2.56 -31.89 9.94
C TYR A 33 -3.47 -32.68 10.88
N ARG A 34 -3.80 -33.91 10.49
CA ARG A 34 -4.66 -34.79 11.29
C ARG A 34 -3.80 -35.73 12.12
N VAL A 35 -4.09 -35.77 13.42
CA VAL A 35 -3.56 -36.79 14.35
C VAL A 35 -4.56 -37.94 14.34
N GLN A 36 -4.23 -39.02 13.64
CA GLN A 36 -5.08 -40.22 13.55
C GLN A 36 -4.57 -41.39 14.39
N ASP A 37 -3.37 -41.24 14.98
CA ASP A 37 -2.68 -42.30 15.71
C ASP A 37 -2.74 -42.00 17.21
N ASP A 38 -3.43 -42.86 17.96
CA ASP A 38 -3.62 -42.72 19.40
C ASP A 38 -2.29 -42.80 20.15
N ALA A 39 -1.31 -43.56 19.65
CA ALA A 39 0.01 -43.63 20.27
C ALA A 39 0.72 -42.28 20.16
N VAL A 40 0.56 -41.56 19.05
CA VAL A 40 1.10 -40.21 18.89
C VAL A 40 0.41 -39.22 19.83
N GLU A 41 -0.92 -39.31 19.97
CA GLU A 41 -1.67 -38.47 20.91
C GLU A 41 -1.24 -38.68 22.38
N ILE A 42 -1.08 -39.94 22.80
CA ILE A 42 -0.59 -40.30 24.14
C ILE A 42 0.80 -39.68 24.39
N ASN A 43 1.66 -39.68 23.36
CA ASN A 43 3.01 -39.12 23.41
C ASN A 43 3.09 -37.59 23.25
N GLY A 44 1.97 -36.87 23.30
CA GLY A 44 1.93 -35.40 23.27
C GLY A 44 1.46 -34.81 21.94
N GLY A 45 1.15 -35.66 20.97
CA GLY A 45 0.55 -35.27 19.69
C GLY A 45 1.56 -34.69 18.70
N LEU A 46 1.08 -33.78 17.86
CA LEU A 46 1.91 -33.17 16.83
C LEU A 46 2.88 -32.15 17.44
N MET A 47 4.18 -32.29 17.16
CA MET A 47 5.17 -31.28 17.57
C MET A 47 5.40 -30.26 16.46
N LEU A 48 5.29 -28.98 16.81
CA LEU A 48 5.65 -27.86 15.95
C LEU A 48 7.00 -27.27 16.37
N VAL A 49 7.98 -27.29 15.48
CA VAL A 49 9.26 -26.58 15.70
C VAL A 49 9.27 -25.33 14.82
N ILE A 50 9.40 -24.17 15.44
CA ILE A 50 9.42 -22.88 14.77
C ILE A 50 10.86 -22.35 14.80
N GLY A 51 11.44 -22.09 13.62
CA GLY A 51 12.82 -21.61 13.51
C GLY A 51 12.99 -20.09 13.59
N TYR A 52 11.89 -19.33 13.68
CA TYR A 52 11.90 -17.88 13.90
C TYR A 52 10.52 -17.43 14.43
N VAL A 53 10.47 -16.33 15.17
CA VAL A 53 9.19 -15.73 15.61
C VAL A 53 8.83 -14.61 14.64
N PRO A 54 7.62 -14.62 14.02
CA PRO A 54 7.22 -13.56 13.09
C PRO A 54 6.98 -12.24 13.82
N ASP A 55 7.06 -11.12 13.10
CA ASP A 55 6.76 -9.79 13.67
C ASP A 55 5.28 -9.60 14.04
N SER A 56 4.39 -10.46 13.53
CA SER A 56 2.95 -10.39 13.77
C SER A 56 2.48 -11.49 14.71
N GLU A 57 1.85 -11.09 15.82
CA GLU A 57 1.18 -12.02 16.74
C GLU A 57 0.13 -12.87 16.02
N ARG A 58 -0.58 -12.30 15.04
CA ARG A 58 -1.57 -13.04 14.25
C ARG A 58 -0.94 -14.20 13.47
N GLU A 59 0.25 -13.98 12.91
CA GLU A 59 0.98 -15.02 12.18
C GLU A 59 1.50 -16.09 13.14
N TYR A 60 2.02 -15.68 14.30
CA TYR A 60 2.46 -16.61 15.34
C TYR A 60 1.32 -17.50 15.85
N ILE A 61 0.14 -16.93 16.12
CA ILE A 61 -1.07 -17.70 16.50
C ILE A 61 -1.45 -18.69 15.38
N GLN A 62 -1.30 -18.32 14.11
CA GLN A 62 -1.56 -19.24 13.00
C GLN A 62 -0.55 -20.39 12.91
N PHE A 63 0.70 -20.17 13.34
CA PHE A 63 1.70 -21.24 13.47
C PHE A 63 1.30 -22.18 14.60
N LEU A 64 1.03 -21.65 15.80
CA LEU A 64 0.60 -22.46 16.94
C LEU A 64 -0.68 -23.25 16.63
N GLY A 65 -1.60 -22.63 15.89
CA GLY A 65 -2.79 -23.29 15.40
C GLY A 65 -2.53 -24.40 14.39
N ARG A 66 -1.28 -24.79 14.06
CA ARG A 66 -0.97 -26.00 13.28
C ARG A 66 -0.85 -27.24 14.14
N THR A 67 -0.61 -27.08 15.43
CA THR A 67 -0.63 -28.16 16.42
C THR A 67 -1.91 -28.08 17.28
N ALA A 68 -2.12 -29.07 18.15
CA ALA A 68 -3.22 -29.14 19.10
C ALA A 68 -4.62 -28.86 18.50
N ARG A 69 -4.92 -29.47 17.34
CA ARG A 69 -6.23 -29.34 16.67
C ARG A 69 -7.18 -30.47 17.03
N GLN A 70 -8.48 -30.24 16.84
CA GLN A 70 -9.53 -31.26 16.99
C GLN A 70 -9.53 -31.91 18.39
N ASP A 71 -9.31 -31.10 19.43
CA ASP A 71 -9.19 -31.52 20.83
C ASP A 71 -8.07 -32.54 21.10
N LYS A 72 -7.10 -32.64 20.18
CA LYS A 72 -5.90 -33.47 20.33
C LYS A 72 -4.80 -32.69 21.03
N ARG A 73 -3.94 -33.44 21.73
CA ARG A 73 -2.72 -32.88 22.34
C ARG A 73 -1.77 -32.36 21.25
N GLY A 74 -0.96 -31.39 21.62
CA GLY A 74 0.06 -30.83 20.75
C GLY A 74 1.19 -30.23 21.55
N GLN A 75 2.35 -30.14 20.91
CA GLN A 75 3.56 -29.55 21.47
C GLN A 75 4.11 -28.50 20.52
N PHE A 76 4.78 -27.49 21.05
CA PHE A 76 5.51 -26.53 20.23
C PHE A 76 6.85 -26.17 20.88
N CYS A 77 7.81 -25.79 20.05
CA CYS A 77 9.12 -25.30 20.46
C CYS A 77 9.55 -24.20 19.49
N ALA A 78 9.94 -23.05 20.02
CA ALA A 78 10.56 -21.99 19.24
C ALA A 78 12.08 -22.05 19.45
N VAL A 79 12.82 -22.22 18.36
CA VAL A 79 14.28 -22.19 18.36
C VAL A 79 14.71 -20.83 17.83
N LEU A 80 15.38 -20.05 18.67
CA LEU A 80 15.79 -18.69 18.37
C LEU A 80 17.30 -18.60 18.18
N LEU A 81 17.73 -17.69 17.32
CA LEU A 81 19.13 -17.28 17.29
C LEU A 81 19.44 -16.43 18.51
N LYS A 82 20.69 -16.49 18.97
CA LYS A 82 21.16 -15.69 20.10
C LYS A 82 20.93 -14.19 19.88
N SER A 83 21.14 -13.69 18.66
CA SER A 83 20.90 -12.29 18.30
C SER A 83 19.45 -11.85 18.54
N ASP A 84 18.50 -12.71 18.19
CA ASP A 84 17.07 -12.40 18.30
C ASP A 84 16.62 -12.45 19.76
N TYR A 85 17.15 -13.43 20.50
CA TYR A 85 16.96 -13.57 21.94
C TYR A 85 17.50 -12.35 22.71
N ASP A 86 18.74 -11.96 22.45
CA ASP A 86 19.39 -10.80 23.09
C ASP A 86 18.65 -9.49 22.76
N SER A 87 18.20 -9.34 21.51
CA SER A 87 17.40 -8.19 21.07
C SER A 87 16.06 -8.12 21.81
N ALA A 88 15.38 -9.26 21.96
CA ALA A 88 14.11 -9.35 22.67
C ALA A 88 14.23 -9.07 24.17
N LEU A 89 15.34 -9.48 24.79
CA LEU A 89 15.64 -9.15 26.19
C LEU A 89 15.90 -7.66 26.37
N THR A 90 16.66 -7.05 25.45
CA THR A 90 16.95 -5.61 25.50
C THR A 90 15.69 -4.78 25.29
N ALA A 91 14.82 -5.18 24.35
CA ALA A 91 13.54 -4.53 24.10
C ALA A 91 12.53 -4.68 25.25
N GLY A 92 12.64 -5.76 26.03
CA GLY A 92 11.71 -6.13 27.09
C GLY A 92 12.19 -5.89 28.52
N ALA A 93 13.29 -5.14 28.72
CA ALA A 93 13.89 -4.91 30.04
C ALA A 93 12.94 -4.30 31.10
N GLU A 94 11.80 -3.74 30.69
CA GLU A 94 10.76 -3.24 31.62
C GLU A 94 9.67 -4.27 31.98
N ALA A 95 9.60 -5.43 31.31
CA ALA A 95 8.48 -6.38 31.42
C ALA A 95 8.83 -7.76 31.98
N VAL A 96 10.11 -8.09 32.17
CA VAL A 96 10.53 -9.40 32.69
C VAL A 96 10.47 -9.40 34.23
N GLY A 97 9.24 -9.50 34.76
CA GLY A 97 9.04 -9.90 36.15
C GLY A 97 9.52 -11.35 36.33
N ALA A 98 10.49 -11.54 37.22
CA ALA A 98 11.14 -12.79 37.59
C ALA A 98 10.15 -13.89 38.04
N SER A 99 9.48 -14.51 37.07
CA SER A 99 8.62 -15.68 37.25
C SER A 99 9.19 -16.74 36.31
N GLY A 100 9.54 -17.91 36.84
CA GLY A 100 10.33 -18.96 36.15
C GLY A 100 9.70 -19.63 34.94
N ASP A 101 8.83 -18.95 34.20
CA ASP A 101 8.17 -19.36 32.94
C ASP A 101 8.65 -18.47 31.75
N ASP A 102 9.93 -18.09 31.84
CA ASP A 102 10.65 -17.03 31.12
C ASP A 102 10.63 -17.20 29.57
N GLN A 103 10.42 -18.42 29.08
CA GLN A 103 10.38 -18.73 27.65
C GLN A 103 9.22 -18.05 26.91
N THR A 104 8.08 -17.87 27.58
CA THR A 104 6.90 -17.18 27.03
C THR A 104 7.09 -15.66 26.95
N GLY A 105 7.92 -15.11 27.85
CA GLY A 105 8.20 -13.67 27.92
C GLY A 105 9.00 -13.18 26.71
N VAL A 106 10.03 -13.93 26.31
CA VAL A 106 10.89 -13.57 25.18
C VAL A 106 10.11 -13.53 23.87
N VAL A 107 9.30 -14.56 23.59
CA VAL A 107 8.44 -14.57 22.40
C VAL A 107 7.50 -13.37 22.40
N ARG A 108 6.86 -13.07 23.56
CA ARG A 108 5.97 -11.91 23.69
C ARG A 108 6.68 -10.60 23.37
N ASN A 109 7.91 -10.43 23.84
CA ASN A 109 8.71 -9.23 23.57
C ASN A 109 9.02 -9.09 22.07
N ILE A 110 9.38 -10.19 21.40
CA ILE A 110 9.60 -10.19 19.94
C ILE A 110 8.33 -9.74 19.21
N LEU A 111 7.17 -10.29 19.57
CA LEU A 111 5.88 -9.96 18.94
C LEU A 111 5.48 -8.49 19.17
N GLN A 112 5.70 -7.96 20.36
CA GLN A 112 5.41 -6.56 20.69
C GLN A 112 6.31 -5.59 19.93
N ASP A 113 7.60 -5.88 19.89
CA ASP A 113 8.59 -5.09 19.16
C ASP A 113 8.34 -5.13 17.65
N GLY A 114 8.05 -6.31 17.10
CA GLY A 114 7.60 -6.49 15.72
C GLY A 114 6.36 -5.65 15.40
N SER A 115 5.36 -5.68 16.27
CA SER A 115 4.14 -4.87 16.13
C SER A 115 4.42 -3.36 16.15
N LYS A 116 5.37 -2.92 16.98
CA LYS A 116 5.82 -1.51 17.03
C LYS A 116 6.48 -1.10 15.71
N ARG A 117 7.43 -1.89 15.20
CA ARG A 117 8.11 -1.64 13.91
C ARG A 117 7.11 -1.56 12.76
N VAL A 118 6.15 -2.48 12.70
CA VAL A 118 5.11 -2.47 11.66
C VAL A 118 4.27 -1.20 11.75
N ARG A 119 3.89 -0.77 12.97
CA ARG A 119 3.12 0.47 13.17
C ARG A 119 3.89 1.72 12.74
N GLU A 120 5.18 1.79 13.03
CA GLU A 120 6.04 2.90 12.61
C GLU A 120 6.18 2.96 11.09
N LYS A 121 6.38 1.80 10.43
CA LYS A 121 6.38 1.70 8.97
C LYS A 121 5.05 2.16 8.36
N LEU A 122 3.93 1.72 8.91
CA LEU A 122 2.60 2.12 8.45
C LEU A 122 2.35 3.63 8.62
N LYS A 123 2.84 4.23 9.71
CA LYS A 123 2.75 5.68 9.92
C LYS A 123 3.54 6.46 8.87
N GLY A 124 4.76 6.00 8.55
CA GLY A 124 5.57 6.57 7.47
C GLY A 124 4.90 6.45 6.10
N GLN A 125 4.35 5.28 5.78
CA GLN A 125 3.62 5.05 4.53
C GLN A 125 2.36 5.91 4.42
N LYS A 126 1.61 6.09 5.51
CA LYS A 126 0.45 6.96 5.54
C LYS A 126 0.83 8.41 5.20
N SER A 127 1.90 8.94 5.79
CA SER A 127 2.37 10.29 5.46
C SER A 127 2.72 10.45 3.98
N VAL A 128 3.40 9.45 3.38
CA VAL A 128 3.71 9.47 1.95
C VAL A 128 2.44 9.41 1.09
N MET A 129 1.45 8.61 1.50
CA MET A 129 0.17 8.49 0.82
C MET A 129 -0.63 9.79 0.89
N ASP A 130 -0.71 10.42 2.07
CA ASP A 130 -1.40 11.68 2.29
C ASP A 130 -0.79 12.80 1.43
N LYS A 131 0.55 12.89 1.36
CA LYS A 131 1.26 13.81 0.46
C LYS A 131 0.98 13.52 -1.02
N GLY A 132 0.91 12.25 -1.40
CA GLY A 132 0.53 11.83 -2.76
C GLY A 132 -0.88 12.27 -3.13
N MET A 133 -1.85 12.10 -2.22
CA MET A 133 -3.23 12.55 -2.40
C MET A 133 -3.33 14.07 -2.49
N LEU A 134 -2.60 14.80 -1.64
CA LEU A 134 -2.51 16.25 -1.69
C LEU A 134 -1.94 16.73 -3.04
N MET A 135 -0.85 16.12 -3.50
CA MET A 135 -0.24 16.46 -4.79
C MET A 135 -1.18 16.15 -5.96
N ASN A 136 -1.95 15.06 -5.90
CA ASN A 136 -2.96 14.74 -6.90
C ASN A 136 -4.06 15.82 -6.95
N LYS A 137 -4.61 16.20 -5.78
CA LYS A 137 -5.61 17.26 -5.67
C LYS A 137 -5.11 18.59 -6.26
N ILE A 138 -3.90 19.00 -5.88
CA ILE A 138 -3.29 20.24 -6.39
C ILE A 138 -3.09 20.15 -7.90
N SER A 139 -2.68 18.98 -8.41
CA SER A 139 -2.50 18.78 -9.85
C SER A 139 -3.83 19.01 -10.59
N GLU A 140 -4.92 18.44 -10.10
CA GLU A 140 -6.27 18.66 -10.66
C GLU A 140 -6.70 20.13 -10.67
N GLU A 141 -6.26 20.93 -9.69
CA GLU A 141 -6.54 22.38 -9.64
C GLU A 141 -5.65 23.20 -10.58
N VAL A 142 -4.39 22.82 -10.73
CA VAL A 142 -3.37 23.55 -11.50
C VAL A 142 -3.43 23.22 -13.00
N PHE A 143 -3.77 21.99 -13.39
CA PHE A 143 -3.80 21.56 -14.80
C PHE A 143 -4.83 22.33 -15.67
N PRO A 144 -6.08 22.55 -15.25
CA PRO A 144 -7.07 23.30 -16.04
C PRO A 144 -6.72 24.78 -16.22
N GLN A 145 -5.93 25.36 -15.32
CA GLN A 145 -5.52 26.76 -15.38
C GLN A 145 -4.35 27.01 -16.34
N ARG A 146 -3.77 25.96 -16.93
CA ARG A 146 -2.49 25.98 -17.64
C ARG A 146 -2.56 25.70 -19.15
N GLU A 147 -3.75 25.56 -19.71
CA GLU A 147 -3.91 25.34 -21.15
C GLU A 147 -3.54 26.59 -22.00
N LEU A 148 -3.10 27.69 -21.39
CA LEU A 148 -2.87 28.97 -22.08
C LEU A 148 -1.43 29.52 -22.02
N ASP A 149 -0.65 29.21 -20.99
CA ASP A 149 0.72 29.75 -20.87
C ASP A 149 1.73 28.60 -20.95
N GLY A 150 2.22 28.39 -22.17
CA GLY A 150 3.18 27.35 -22.49
C GLY A 150 4.31 27.27 -21.47
N PHE A 151 4.60 26.04 -21.07
CA PHE A 151 5.67 25.62 -20.16
C PHE A 151 5.31 25.64 -18.66
N LEU A 152 5.23 24.41 -18.12
CA LEU A 152 5.20 24.10 -16.70
C LEU A 152 6.18 25.01 -15.96
N SER A 153 5.68 25.93 -15.12
CA SER A 153 6.56 26.83 -14.37
C SER A 153 7.64 26.01 -13.65
N GLU A 154 8.89 26.47 -13.65
CA GLU A 154 9.98 25.80 -12.93
C GLU A 154 9.62 25.53 -11.46
N LYS A 155 8.79 26.40 -10.87
CA LYS A 155 8.19 26.23 -9.54
C LYS A 155 7.33 24.96 -9.42
N TRP A 156 6.53 24.63 -10.43
CA TRP A 156 5.71 23.41 -10.45
C TRP A 156 6.55 22.14 -10.62
N VAL A 157 7.53 22.16 -11.52
CA VAL A 157 8.47 21.04 -11.69
C VAL A 157 9.30 20.83 -10.42
N GLY A 158 9.69 21.93 -9.76
CA GLY A 158 10.35 21.91 -8.46
C GLY A 158 9.50 21.29 -7.36
N LEU A 159 8.21 21.64 -7.30
CA LEU A 159 7.26 21.04 -6.36
C LEU A 159 7.10 19.53 -6.60
N ILE A 160 6.89 19.09 -7.85
CA ILE A 160 6.80 17.66 -8.19
C ILE A 160 8.06 16.87 -7.77
N ARG A 161 9.24 17.49 -7.85
CA ARG A 161 10.49 16.82 -7.44
C ARG A 161 10.66 16.72 -5.93
N LYS A 162 10.15 17.70 -5.17
CA LYS A 162 10.44 17.85 -3.73
C LYS A 162 9.26 17.58 -2.80
N TYR A 163 8.04 17.37 -3.31
CA TYR A 163 6.84 17.25 -2.46
C TYR A 163 6.93 16.15 -1.39
N ARG A 164 7.73 15.09 -1.60
CA ARG A 164 7.93 14.03 -0.59
C ARG A 164 8.68 14.52 0.65
N GLU A 165 9.61 15.47 0.45
CA GLU A 165 10.49 16.00 1.48
C GLU A 165 9.89 17.21 2.20
N LEU A 166 8.97 17.92 1.53
CA LEU A 166 8.33 19.11 2.08
C LEU A 166 7.20 18.76 3.08
N PRO A 167 7.00 19.55 4.14
CA PRO A 167 5.83 19.44 4.99
C PRO A 167 4.57 19.94 4.25
N ASP A 168 3.40 19.44 4.66
CA ASP A 168 2.14 19.62 3.93
C ASP A 168 1.73 21.09 3.75
N ASN A 169 2.07 21.94 4.72
CA ASN A 169 1.85 23.39 4.68
C ASN A 169 2.69 24.07 3.58
N GLU A 170 3.94 23.65 3.39
CA GLU A 170 4.82 24.17 2.34
C GLU A 170 4.40 23.70 0.95
N ILE A 171 3.93 22.45 0.82
CA ILE A 171 3.36 21.94 -0.45
C ILE A 171 2.17 22.82 -0.87
N THR A 172 1.28 23.10 0.08
CA THR A 172 0.08 23.94 -0.15
C THR A 172 0.47 25.39 -0.47
N ALA A 173 1.48 25.95 0.21
CA ALA A 173 1.95 27.30 -0.04
C ALA A 173 2.58 27.45 -1.43
N MET A 174 3.46 26.53 -1.83
CA MET A 174 4.09 26.53 -3.15
C MET A 174 3.08 26.31 -4.28
N ALA A 175 2.07 25.47 -4.05
CA ALA A 175 0.95 25.31 -4.97
C ALA A 175 0.15 26.60 -5.15
N ALA A 176 -0.17 27.29 -4.05
CA ALA A 176 -0.87 28.55 -4.08
C ALA A 176 -0.07 29.68 -4.77
N GLU A 177 1.27 29.66 -4.68
CA GLU A 177 2.14 30.56 -5.45
C GLU A 177 2.13 30.24 -6.94
N VAL A 178 2.12 28.96 -7.30
CA VAL A 178 2.02 28.51 -8.70
C VAL A 178 0.69 28.97 -9.31
N THR A 179 -0.39 28.96 -8.53
CA THR A 179 -1.71 29.48 -8.93
C THR A 179 -1.77 31.01 -8.93
N ARG A 180 -1.14 31.70 -7.96
CA ARG A 180 -1.13 33.18 -7.85
C ARG A 180 -0.18 33.88 -8.82
N GLY A 181 0.85 33.21 -9.32
CA GLY A 181 1.75 33.77 -10.34
C GLY A 181 1.06 34.08 -11.68
N VAL A 182 -0.18 33.62 -11.88
CA VAL A 182 -0.99 33.78 -13.10
C VAL A 182 -1.82 35.09 -13.10
N THR A 183 -1.96 35.79 -11.97
CA THR A 183 -2.81 36.99 -11.84
C THR A 183 -2.07 38.33 -11.98
N GLN A 184 -0.91 38.40 -12.62
CA GLN A 184 -0.39 39.70 -13.12
C GLN A 184 -0.61 39.82 -14.63
N PRO A 185 -1.59 40.62 -15.10
CA PRO A 185 -1.66 41.01 -16.49
C PRO A 185 -0.45 41.90 -16.79
N SER A 186 0.49 41.42 -17.59
CA SER A 186 1.53 42.26 -18.17
C SER A 186 0.87 43.36 -19.00
N SER A 187 1.13 44.62 -18.65
CA SER A 187 0.58 45.80 -19.31
C SER A 187 0.85 45.78 -20.82
N PRO A 188 -0.09 46.23 -21.68
CA PRO A 188 0.14 46.26 -23.12
C PRO A 188 1.21 47.31 -23.47
N LYS A 189 2.24 46.85 -24.19
CA LYS A 189 3.26 47.69 -24.85
C LYS A 189 2.57 48.70 -25.78
N PRO A 190 2.91 50.00 -25.75
CA PRO A 190 2.26 50.99 -26.62
C PRO A 190 2.57 50.66 -28.09
N ALA A 191 1.52 50.55 -28.89
CA ALA A 191 1.59 50.29 -30.31
C ALA A 191 2.34 51.43 -31.01
N ALA A 192 3.38 51.07 -31.78
CA ALA A 192 4.05 52.00 -32.69
C ALA A 192 3.05 52.41 -33.79
N ALA A 193 2.91 53.72 -33.99
CA ALA A 193 2.05 54.31 -34.99
C ALA A 193 2.47 53.87 -36.41
N ALA A 194 1.53 53.32 -37.17
CA ALA A 194 1.70 53.10 -38.61
C ALA A 194 1.46 54.42 -39.38
N PRO A 195 2.21 54.71 -40.46
CA PRO A 195 2.00 55.91 -41.26
C PRO A 195 0.76 55.82 -42.15
N ALA A 196 0.15 56.99 -42.41
CA ALA A 196 -1.12 57.19 -43.12
C ALA A 196 -1.14 56.67 -44.57
N PRO A 197 -2.32 56.27 -45.10
CA PRO A 197 -2.46 55.78 -46.47
C PRO A 197 -2.63 56.90 -47.50
N ALA A 198 -1.97 56.74 -48.66
CA ALA A 198 -2.19 57.54 -49.86
C ALA A 198 -3.40 57.05 -50.68
N VAL A 199 -3.98 57.97 -51.44
CA VAL A 199 -5.33 57.96 -52.00
C VAL A 199 -5.41 57.39 -53.43
N ALA A 200 -6.33 56.42 -53.63
CA ALA A 200 -7.23 56.13 -54.79
C ALA A 200 -6.64 55.79 -56.19
N PRO A 201 -7.41 55.24 -57.19
CA PRO A 201 -8.88 55.13 -57.24
C PRO A 201 -9.54 53.84 -57.83
N ALA A 202 -10.82 53.70 -57.43
CA ALA A 202 -12.06 53.23 -58.09
C ALA A 202 -12.07 52.16 -59.20
N GLY A 203 -12.96 51.16 -59.04
CA GLY A 203 -13.47 50.34 -60.15
C GLY A 203 -14.35 49.11 -59.79
N ALA A 204 -15.67 49.34 -59.65
CA ALA A 204 -16.82 48.50 -60.06
C ALA A 204 -16.97 46.97 -59.76
N SER A 205 -18.03 46.68 -58.98
CA SER A 205 -19.21 45.82 -59.32
C SER A 205 -19.37 44.37 -58.79
N LYS A 206 -20.50 44.20 -58.07
CA LYS A 206 -21.61 43.20 -58.12
C LYS A 206 -21.39 41.70 -57.79
N GLY A 207 -22.33 41.20 -56.97
CA GLY A 207 -22.83 39.80 -56.92
C GLY A 207 -22.73 39.17 -55.52
N ALA A 208 -23.77 39.09 -54.67
CA ALA A 208 -25.03 38.35 -54.71
C ALA A 208 -24.98 36.93 -54.07
N ALA A 209 -25.83 36.78 -53.03
CA ALA A 209 -26.72 35.65 -52.73
C ALA A 209 -26.23 34.34 -52.05
N GLY A 210 -27.09 33.88 -51.12
CA GLY A 210 -27.26 32.49 -50.67
C GLY A 210 -26.71 32.22 -49.27
N GLY A 211 -27.44 31.73 -48.26
CA GLY A 211 -28.74 31.06 -48.25
C GLY A 211 -28.68 29.86 -47.31
N THR A 212 -29.47 29.90 -46.23
CA THR A 212 -30.24 28.79 -45.63
C THR A 212 -29.57 27.44 -45.30
N GLY A 213 -29.52 27.12 -44.00
CA GLY A 213 -30.58 26.26 -43.41
C GLY A 213 -30.27 24.78 -43.10
N LYS A 214 -30.93 24.32 -42.01
CA LYS A 214 -31.23 22.94 -41.56
C LYS A 214 -30.02 22.10 -41.11
N GLY A 215 -30.08 21.31 -40.03
CA GLY A 215 -31.19 20.76 -39.26
C GLY A 215 -30.92 19.28 -38.96
N ARG A 216 -31.63 18.73 -37.95
CA ARG A 216 -31.64 17.35 -37.40
C ARG A 216 -30.66 17.14 -36.22
N GLY A 217 -31.05 16.65 -35.05
CA GLY A 217 -32.27 15.95 -34.63
C GLY A 217 -32.06 14.44 -34.53
N LYS A 218 -31.98 13.93 -33.29
CA LYS A 218 -32.22 12.56 -32.75
C LYS A 218 -31.31 12.41 -31.52
N GLY A 219 -31.75 12.17 -30.28
CA GLY A 219 -32.98 11.57 -29.79
C GLY A 219 -32.80 10.07 -29.57
N ARG A 220 -32.44 9.66 -28.33
CA ARG A 220 -33.04 8.57 -27.53
C ARG A 220 -32.07 7.99 -26.49
N GLY A 221 -32.62 7.65 -25.33
CA GLY A 221 -32.32 6.37 -24.69
C GLY A 221 -31.87 6.43 -23.25
N GLY A 222 -32.79 6.72 -22.33
CA GLY A 222 -32.59 6.45 -20.90
C GLY A 222 -32.52 4.95 -20.59
N ARG A 223 -31.87 4.62 -19.48
CA ARG A 223 -32.07 3.35 -18.76
C ARG A 223 -32.08 3.59 -17.26
N SER A 224 -33.22 3.21 -16.69
CA SER A 224 -33.56 3.17 -15.28
C SER A 224 -32.72 2.12 -14.52
N ARG A 225 -32.41 2.39 -13.25
CA ARG A 225 -31.94 1.38 -12.28
C ARG A 225 -32.91 1.34 -11.11
N LYS A 226 -33.58 0.20 -10.95
CA LYS A 226 -34.06 -0.31 -9.67
C LYS A 226 -33.02 -1.33 -9.18
N GLN A 227 -32.62 -1.20 -7.93
CA GLN A 227 -32.85 -2.19 -6.87
C GLN A 227 -32.51 -1.54 -5.53
#